data_AF-A0A7C9VYU8-F1
#
_entry.id   AF-A0A7C9VYU8-F1
#
_cell.length_a   1.000
_cell.length_b   1.000
_cell.length_c   1.000
_cell.angle_alpha   90.00
_cell.angle_beta   90.00
_cell.angle_gamma   90.00
#
_symmetry.space_group_name_H-M   'P 1'
#
loop_
_entity.id
_entity.type
_entity.pdbx_description
1 polymer ?
#
loop_
_entity_poly.entity_id
_entity_poly.type
_entity_poly.pdbx_seq_one_letter_code
_entity_poly.pdbx_strand_id
1 'polypeptide(L)'
;MTGFEVAPDALQDRIRTLTRLAELTGDLVATASRLAERQPLLGTAPPAQDLSKRLKGAGEGLAGEVGAAEREVRAFQEMLAQIKATYAETDAEQARKAGR
;
A
#
# COMPACT_ATOMS: atom_id res chain seq x y z
N MET A 1 -6.80 35.74 7.31
CA MET A 1 -7.42 34.43 7.05
C MET A 1 -6.43 33.65 6.20
N THR A 2 -5.72 32.69 6.78
CA THR A 2 -4.76 31.85 6.05
C THR A 2 -5.55 30.86 5.22
N GLY A 3 -5.74 31.15 3.93
CA GLY A 3 -6.25 30.18 2.98
C GLY A 3 -5.23 29.05 2.85
N PHE A 4 -5.68 27.80 3.01
CA PHE A 4 -4.86 26.65 2.72
C PHE A 4 -4.71 26.53 1.20
N GLU A 5 -3.51 26.78 0.68
CA GLU A 5 -3.18 26.53 -0.72
C GLU A 5 -2.99 25.02 -0.90
N VAL A 6 -4.04 24.35 -1.36
CA VAL A 6 -3.96 22.94 -1.74
C VAL A 6 -3.31 22.91 -3.12
N ALA A 7 -2.12 22.30 -3.23
CA ALA A 7 -1.47 22.02 -4.51
C ALA A 7 -1.91 20.61 -4.97
N PRO A 8 -3.01 20.46 -5.73
CA PRO A 8 -3.59 19.16 -6.08
C PRO A 8 -2.62 18.27 -6.86
N ASP A 9 -1.73 18.85 -7.65
CA ASP A 9 -0.72 18.13 -8.43
C ASP A 9 0.38 17.52 -7.55
N ALA A 10 0.88 18.28 -6.57
CA ALA A 10 1.87 17.78 -5.62
C ALA A 10 1.29 16.66 -4.73
N LEU A 11 0.00 16.73 -4.41
CA LEU A 11 -0.71 15.66 -3.73
C LEU A 11 -0.81 14.43 -4.63
N GLN A 12 -1.13 14.61 -5.92
CA GLN A 12 -1.22 13.53 -6.90
C GLN A 12 0.09 12.77 -7.09
N ASP A 13 1.22 13.47 -7.16
CA ASP A 13 2.54 12.85 -7.31
C ASP A 13 2.93 12.03 -6.07
N ARG A 14 2.60 12.52 -4.87
CA ARG A 14 2.78 11.78 -3.62
C ARG A 14 1.93 10.51 -3.59
N ILE A 15 0.67 10.60 -4.00
CA ILE A 15 -0.22 9.44 -4.11
C ILE A 15 0.36 8.40 -5.07
N ARG A 16 0.82 8.85 -6.24
CA ARG A 16 1.40 7.98 -7.25
C ARG A 16 2.66 7.27 -6.74
N THR A 17 3.49 7.98 -5.99
CA THR A 17 4.69 7.44 -5.36
C THR A 17 4.34 6.38 -4.31
N LEU A 18 3.38 6.66 -3.43
CA LEU A 18 2.92 5.70 -2.42
C LEU A 18 2.25 4.46 -3.04
N THR A 19 1.50 4.65 -4.11
CA THR A 19 0.90 3.56 -4.89
C THR A 19 1.96 2.63 -5.44
N ARG A 20 3.00 3.20 -6.07
CA ARG A 20 4.10 2.43 -6.63
C ARG A 20 4.92 1.71 -5.55
N LEU A 21 5.08 2.33 -4.39
CA LEU A 21 5.72 1.70 -3.24
C LEU A 21 4.90 0.49 -2.77
N ALA A 22 3.57 0.61 -2.69
CA ALA A 22 2.70 -0.49 -2.32
C ALA A 22 2.74 -1.64 -3.34
N GLU A 23 2.70 -1.35 -4.64
CA GLU A 23 2.85 -2.36 -5.70
C GLU A 23 4.17 -3.14 -5.56
N LEU A 24 5.30 -2.43 -5.42
CA LEU A 24 6.61 -3.06 -5.22
C LEU A 24 6.66 -3.90 -3.94
N THR A 25 5.99 -3.47 -2.89
CA THR A 25 5.91 -4.21 -1.63
C THR A 25 5.02 -5.46 -1.79
N GLY A 26 3.94 -5.37 -2.56
CA GLY A 26 3.10 -6.51 -2.93
C GLY A 26 3.84 -7.55 -3.76
N ASP A 27 4.65 -7.13 -4.74
CA ASP A 27 5.51 -8.02 -5.52
C ASP A 27 6.56 -8.73 -4.65
N LEU A 28 7.15 -8.00 -3.69
CA LEU A 28 8.08 -8.58 -2.72
C LEU A 28 7.39 -9.64 -1.84
N VAL A 29 6.16 -9.39 -1.39
CA VAL A 29 5.35 -10.37 -0.64
C VAL A 29 5.04 -11.58 -1.49
N ALA A 30 4.54 -11.40 -2.70
CA ALA A 30 4.24 -12.51 -3.58
C ALA A 30 5.48 -13.37 -3.81
N THR A 31 6.66 -12.76 -3.81
CA THR A 31 7.94 -13.47 -3.91
C THR A 31 8.33 -14.17 -2.60
N ALA A 32 8.17 -13.50 -1.46
CA ALA A 32 8.46 -14.06 -0.13
C ALA A 32 7.49 -15.18 0.27
N SER A 33 6.19 -15.05 -0.01
CA SER A 33 5.18 -16.10 0.18
C SER A 33 5.47 -17.31 -0.70
N ARG A 34 5.79 -17.12 -1.99
CA ARG A 34 6.23 -18.22 -2.86
C ARG A 34 7.50 -18.88 -2.36
N LEU A 35 8.40 -18.14 -1.72
CA LEU A 35 9.60 -18.69 -1.08
C LEU A 35 9.25 -19.47 0.20
N ALA A 36 8.30 -18.99 1.00
CA ALA A 36 7.84 -19.64 2.23
C ALA A 36 7.00 -20.90 2.00
N GLU A 37 6.26 -20.95 0.89
CA GLU A 37 5.53 -22.13 0.42
C GLU A 37 6.47 -23.24 -0.06
N ARG A 38 7.65 -22.88 -0.56
CA ARG A 38 8.69 -23.86 -0.89
C ARG A 38 9.28 -24.39 0.40
N GLN A 39 9.17 -25.69 0.61
CA GLN A 39 9.91 -26.35 1.67
C GLN A 39 11.40 -26.22 1.34
N PRO A 40 12.19 -25.43 2.10
CA PRO A 40 13.59 -25.25 1.79
C PRO A 40 14.28 -26.61 1.96
N LEU A 41 14.91 -27.09 0.88
CA LEU A 41 15.62 -28.37 0.85
C LEU A 41 16.94 -28.23 1.61
N LEU A 42 16.85 -28.11 2.94
CA LEU A 42 17.99 -27.97 3.85
C LEU A 42 18.53 -29.34 4.30
N GLY A 43 17.94 -30.44 3.82
CA GLY A 43 18.25 -31.81 4.21
C GLY A 43 17.35 -32.35 5.32
N THR A 44 17.58 -33.60 5.74
CA THR A 44 16.76 -34.30 6.74
C THR A 44 17.32 -34.23 8.17
N ALA A 45 18.50 -33.63 8.34
CA ALA A 45 19.13 -33.48 9.66
C ALA A 45 18.22 -32.67 10.62
N PRO A 46 18.10 -33.04 11.90
CA PRO A 46 17.22 -32.34 12.84
C PRO A 46 17.40 -30.80 12.89
N PRO A 47 18.63 -30.24 12.85
CA PRO A 47 18.83 -28.79 12.81
C PRO A 47 18.31 -28.13 11.52
N ALA A 48 18.41 -28.84 10.40
CA ALA A 48 17.93 -28.35 9.11
C ALA A 48 16.40 -28.31 9.05
N GLN A 49 15.73 -29.30 9.67
CA GLN A 49 14.28 -29.30 9.80
C GLN A 49 13.78 -28.15 10.70
N ASP A 50 14.48 -27.86 11.80
CA ASP A 50 14.15 -26.74 12.67
C ASP A 50 14.30 -25.39 11.95
N LEU A 51 15.40 -25.21 11.22
CA LEU A 51 15.64 -24.01 10.41
C LEU A 51 14.56 -23.85 9.31
N SER A 52 14.17 -24.94 8.66
CA SER A 52 13.09 -24.92 7.65
C SER A 52 11.75 -24.45 8.25
N LYS A 53 11.40 -24.91 9.46
CA LYS A 53 10.17 -24.50 10.14
C LYS A 53 10.20 -23.01 10.52
N ARG A 54 11.34 -22.54 11.03
CA ARG A 54 11.53 -21.12 11.41
C ARG A 54 11.42 -20.19 10.21
N LEU A 55 12.05 -20.55 9.09
CA LEU A 55 11.95 -19.78 7.85
C LEU A 55 10.51 -19.71 7.33
N LYS A 56 9.77 -20.82 7.40
CA LYS A 56 8.35 -20.83 7.02
C LYS A 56 7.52 -19.89 7.90
N GLY A 57 7.68 -19.96 9.22
CA GLY A 57 6.96 -19.08 10.15
C GLY A 57 7.29 -17.59 9.97
N ALA A 58 8.56 -17.26 9.70
CA ALA A 58 8.96 -15.88 9.39
C ALA A 58 8.34 -15.38 8.07
N GLY A 59 8.26 -16.24 7.05
CA GLY A 59 7.60 -15.92 5.78
C GLY A 59 6.10 -15.69 5.93
N GLU A 60 5.41 -16.50 6.73
CA GLU A 60 3.99 -16.33 7.06
C GLU A 60 3.74 -15.01 7.81
N GLY A 61 4.57 -14.67 8.81
CA GLY A 61 4.47 -13.41 9.54
C GLY A 61 4.67 -12.18 8.66
N LEU A 62 5.71 -12.19 7.82
CA LEU A 62 5.99 -11.10 6.88
C LEU A 62 4.85 -10.90 5.87
N ALA A 63 4.28 -11.99 5.33
CA ALA A 63 3.14 -11.90 4.43
C ALA A 63 1.92 -11.24 5.10
N GLY A 64 1.68 -11.55 6.39
CA GLY A 64 0.61 -10.95 7.16
C GLY A 64 0.79 -9.44 7.40
N GLU A 65 1.98 -9.02 7.84
CA GLU A 65 2.31 -7.60 8.10
C GLU A 65 2.20 -6.76 6.83
N VAL A 66 2.72 -7.26 5.72
CA VAL A 66 2.65 -6.50 4.46
C VAL A 66 1.24 -6.48 3.89
N GLY A 67 0.46 -7.56 4.01
CA GLY A 67 -0.95 -7.53 3.62
C GLY A 67 -1.74 -6.49 4.40
N ALA A 68 -1.36 -6.17 5.64
CA ALA A 68 -1.93 -5.06 6.38
C ALA A 68 -1.51 -3.69 5.80
N ALA A 69 -0.24 -3.52 5.49
CA ALA A 69 0.27 -2.30 4.84
C ALA A 69 -0.39 -2.03 3.48
N GLU A 70 -0.61 -3.06 2.65
CA GLU A 70 -1.31 -2.94 1.38
C GLU A 70 -2.75 -2.43 1.56
N ARG A 71 -3.48 -2.95 2.56
CA ARG A 71 -4.84 -2.49 2.88
C ARG A 71 -4.87 -1.03 3.31
N GLU A 72 -3.91 -0.60 4.13
CA GLU A 72 -3.81 0.80 4.56
C GLU A 72 -3.54 1.73 3.37
N VAL A 73 -2.63 1.37 2.47
CA VAL A 73 -2.36 2.18 1.27
C VAL A 73 -3.59 2.27 0.37
N ARG A 74 -4.32 1.17 0.18
CA ARG A 74 -5.56 1.17 -0.59
C ARG A 74 -6.62 2.06 0.03
N ALA A 75 -6.84 1.97 1.34
CA ALA A 75 -7.77 2.84 2.06
C ALA A 75 -7.37 4.33 1.93
N PHE A 76 -6.07 4.62 1.98
CA PHE A 76 -5.56 5.98 1.79
C PHE A 76 -5.83 6.51 0.38
N GLN A 77 -5.64 5.68 -0.66
CA GLN A 77 -5.98 6.05 -2.05
C GLN A 77 -7.47 6.38 -2.21
N GLU A 78 -8.36 5.56 -1.64
CA GLU A 78 -9.81 5.76 -1.69
C GLU A 78 -10.21 7.07 -0.99
N MET A 79 -9.65 7.33 0.19
CA MET A 79 -9.87 8.58 0.92
C MET A 79 -9.45 9.80 0.09
N LEU A 80 -8.30 9.75 -0.59
CA LEU A 80 -7.83 10.85 -1.42
C LEU A 80 -8.66 11.06 -2.68
N ALA A 81 -9.16 9.98 -3.28
CA ALA A 81 -10.08 10.07 -4.40
C ALA A 81 -11.38 10.76 -3.97
N GLN A 82 -11.91 10.45 -2.79
CA GLN A 82 -13.06 11.15 -2.22
C GLN A 82 -12.79 12.63 -1.97
N ILE A 83 -11.66 12.96 -1.34
CA ILE A 83 -11.28 14.37 -1.07
C ILE A 83 -11.18 15.16 -2.38
N LYS A 84 -10.54 14.59 -3.42
CA LYS A 84 -10.46 15.23 -4.74
C LYS A 84 -11.84 15.46 -5.36
N ALA A 85 -12.74 14.48 -5.26
CA ALA A 85 -14.10 14.62 -5.76
C ALA A 85 -14.84 15.76 -5.03
N THR A 86 -14.77 15.82 -3.71
CA THR A 86 -15.39 16.90 -2.91
C THR A 86 -14.85 18.27 -3.29
N TYR A 87 -13.53 18.41 -3.48
CA TYR A 87 -12.94 19.68 -3.91
C TYR A 87 -13.41 20.09 -5.30
N ALA A 88 -13.41 19.18 -6.27
CA ALA A 88 -13.89 19.46 -7.63
C ALA A 88 -15.37 19.84 -7.67
N GLU A 89 -16.21 19.18 -6.86
CA GLU A 89 -17.63 19.53 -6.70
C GLU A 89 -17.80 20.92 -6.09
N THR A 90 -17.03 21.24 -5.05
CA THR A 90 -17.07 22.55 -4.39
C THR A 90 -16.65 23.66 -5.34
N ASP A 91 -15.54 23.48 -6.07
CA ASP A 91 -15.08 24.44 -7.08
C ASP A 91 -16.12 24.64 -8.19
N ALA A 92 -16.74 23.56 -8.67
CA ALA A 92 -17.80 23.64 -9.68
C ALA A 92 -19.04 24.38 -9.15
N GLU A 93 -19.39 24.20 -7.88
CA GLU A 93 -20.52 24.89 -7.25
C GLU A 93 -20.22 26.38 -7.04
N GLN A 94 -19.00 26.73 -6.63
CA GLN A 94 -18.55 28.12 -6.49
C GLN A 94 -18.50 28.82 -7.85
N ALA A 95 -17.99 28.16 -8.90
CA ALA A 95 -17.99 28.68 -10.26
C ALA A 95 -19.41 28.97 -10.79
N ARG A 96 -20.38 28.10 -10.49
CA ARG A 96 -21.81 28.33 -10.82
C ARG A 96 -22.43 29.49 -10.05
N LYS A 97 -22.01 29.75 -8.81
CA LYS A 97 -22.47 30.88 -8.00
C LYS A 97 -21.85 32.20 -8.45
N ALA A 98 -20.60 32.20 -8.89
CA ALA A 98 -19.89 33.39 -9.37
C ALA A 98 -20.27 33.81 -10.80
N GLY A 99 -20.80 32.89 -11.61
CA GLY A 99 -21.33 33.18 -12.96
C GLY A 99 -22.78 33.66 -13.00
N ARG A 100 -23.40 33.93 -11.85
CA ARG A 100 -24.77 34.44 -11.70
C ARG A 100 -24.80 35.87 -11.19
#